data_AF-A0A838DAG9-F1
#
_entry.id   AF-A0A838DAG9-F1
#
_cell.length_a   1.000
_cell.length_b   1.000
_cell.length_c   1.000
_cell.angle_alpha   90.00
_cell.angle_beta   90.00
_cell.angle_gamma   90.00
#
_symmetry.space_group_name_H-M   'P 1'
#
loop_
_entity.id
_entity.type
_entity.pdbx_description
1 polymer ?
#
loop_
_entity_poly.entity_id
_entity_poly.type
_entity_poly.pdbx_seq_one_letter_code
_entity_poly.pdbx_strand_id
1 'polypeptide(L)'
;MALVKNVCSDLDRCSPETAVEVFESIKVFLDIEGFVFIIGLSKKTLEKIISIKLEKSGLNDIEAQEYLRKIIQLEINIPQWNDERRET
;
A
#
# COMPACT_ATOMS: atom_id res chain seq x y z
N MET A 1 1.81 -4.22 -25.18
CA MET A 1 1.98 -3.79 -23.79
C MET A 1 0.62 -3.37 -23.27
N ALA A 2 -0.09 -4.26 -22.57
CA ALA A 2 -1.38 -3.94 -21.97
C ALA A 2 -1.11 -3.35 -20.59
N LEU A 3 -1.48 -2.09 -20.37
CA LEU A 3 -1.41 -1.47 -19.06
C LEU A 3 -2.70 -1.83 -18.32
N VAL A 4 -2.66 -2.86 -17.49
CA VAL A 4 -3.79 -3.18 -16.61
C VAL A 4 -3.69 -2.26 -15.39
N LYS A 5 -4.51 -1.19 -15.37
CA LYS A 5 -4.64 -0.31 -14.21
C LYS A 5 -5.69 -0.90 -13.27
N ASN A 6 -5.24 -1.51 -12.17
CA ASN A 6 -6.13 -1.86 -11.07
C ASN A 6 -6.00 -0.79 -9.98
N VAL A 7 -7.12 -0.12 -9.66
CA VAL A 7 -7.20 0.83 -8.55
C VAL A 7 -7.74 0.09 -7.34
N CYS A 8 -6.93 -0.01 -6.30
CA CYS A 8 -7.41 -0.50 -5.00
C CYS A 8 -7.89 0.71 -4.20
N SER A 9 -9.17 1.05 -4.34
CA SER A 9 -9.85 2.04 -3.49
C SER A 9 -10.37 1.36 -2.23
N ASP A 10 -10.36 2.07 -1.10
CA ASP A 10 -10.90 1.63 0.20
C ASP A 10 -10.11 0.56 0.97
N LEU A 11 -8.85 0.29 0.60
CA LEU A 11 -7.99 -0.63 1.38
C LEU A 11 -7.78 -0.14 2.82
N ASP A 12 -7.89 1.17 3.03
CA ASP A 12 -7.86 1.81 4.35
C ASP A 12 -9.11 1.57 5.19
N ARG A 13 -10.22 1.13 4.59
CA ARG A 13 -11.49 0.76 5.25
C ARG A 13 -11.59 -0.73 5.57
N CYS A 14 -10.76 -1.57 4.97
CA CYS A 14 -10.69 -2.99 5.29
C CYS A 14 -10.19 -3.21 6.72
N SER A 15 -10.50 -4.38 7.31
CA SER A 15 -9.78 -4.79 8.51
C SER A 15 -8.29 -4.96 8.17
N PRO A 16 -7.37 -4.74 9.11
CA PRO A 16 -5.96 -4.82 8.78
C PRO A 16 -5.52 -6.24 8.39
N GLU A 17 -6.24 -7.30 8.82
CA GLU A 17 -6.03 -8.67 8.34
C GLU A 17 -6.36 -8.81 6.85
N THR A 18 -7.53 -8.31 6.43
CA THR A 18 -7.93 -8.33 5.02
C THR A 18 -6.96 -7.50 4.17
N ALA A 19 -6.49 -6.35 4.67
CA ALA A 19 -5.49 -5.56 3.95
C ALA A 19 -4.16 -6.31 3.75
N VAL A 20 -3.74 -7.11 4.74
CA VAL A 20 -2.58 -8.01 4.60
C VAL A 20 -2.83 -9.07 3.52
N GLU A 21 -4.00 -9.70 3.49
CA GLU A 21 -4.34 -10.71 2.46
C GLU A 21 -4.35 -10.12 1.04
N VAL A 22 -4.86 -8.90 0.88
CA VAL A 22 -4.82 -8.18 -0.39
C VAL A 22 -3.38 -7.89 -0.80
N PHE A 23 -2.51 -7.48 0.13
CA PHE A 23 -1.09 -7.26 -0.15
C PHE A 23 -0.35 -8.54 -0.56
N GLU A 24 -0.62 -9.68 0.08
CA GLU A 24 -0.04 -10.96 -0.36
C GLU A 24 -0.53 -11.34 -1.76
N SER A 25 -1.78 -11.03 -2.10
CA SER A 25 -2.31 -11.24 -3.44
C SER A 25 -1.63 -10.33 -4.47
N ILE A 26 -1.51 -9.03 -4.18
CA ILE A 26 -0.83 -8.05 -5.06
C ILE A 26 0.62 -8.46 -5.32
N LYS A 27 1.33 -8.91 -4.29
CA LYS A 27 2.72 -9.35 -4.40
C LYS A 27 2.93 -10.42 -5.47
N VAL A 28 1.99 -11.37 -5.62
CA VAL A 28 2.05 -12.41 -6.67
C VAL A 28 1.99 -11.82 -8.08
N PHE A 29 1.27 -10.71 -8.27
CA PHE A 29 1.10 -10.06 -9.56
C PHE A 29 2.19 -9.02 -9.87
N LEU A 30 2.93 -8.53 -8.87
CA LEU A 30 4.00 -7.54 -9.06
C LEU A 30 5.19 -8.08 -9.86
N ASP A 31 5.41 -9.40 -9.86
CA ASP A 31 6.46 -10.05 -10.66
C ASP A 31 6.06 -10.25 -12.13
N ILE A 32 4.84 -9.86 -12.53
CA ILE A 32 4.34 -9.98 -13.92
C ILE A 32 4.56 -8.66 -14.67
N GLU A 33 5.26 -8.72 -15.80
CA GLU A 33 5.51 -7.55 -16.64
C GLU A 33 4.20 -6.91 -17.14
N GLY A 34 4.10 -5.58 -17.04
CA GLY A 34 2.94 -4.80 -17.51
C GLY A 34 1.83 -4.57 -16.47
N PHE A 35 1.94 -5.17 -15.27
CA PHE A 35 1.03 -4.90 -14.16
C PHE A 35 1.50 -3.71 -13.33
N VAL A 36 0.60 -2.75 -13.10
CA VAL A 36 0.85 -1.60 -12.23
C VAL A 36 -0.32 -1.45 -11.27
N PHE A 37 -0.04 -1.45 -9.97
CA PHE A 37 -1.02 -1.23 -8.92
C PHE A 37 -0.90 0.18 -8.37
N ILE A 38 -2.03 0.88 -8.25
CA ILE A 38 -2.12 2.15 -7.53
C ILE A 38 -2.98 1.90 -6.30
N ILE A 39 -2.40 2.14 -5.12
CA ILE A 39 -3.02 1.83 -3.83
C ILE A 39 -3.20 3.14 -3.07
N GLY A 40 -4.45 3.46 -2.75
CA GLY A 40 -4.76 4.54 -1.81
C GLY A 40 -4.74 3.99 -0.38
N LEU A 41 -3.83 4.49 0.45
CA LEU A 41 -3.71 4.02 1.83
C LEU A 41 -3.45 5.18 2.79
N SER A 42 -4.15 5.19 3.92
CA SER A 42 -3.83 6.11 5.01
C SER A 42 -2.60 5.62 5.80
N LYS A 43 -1.79 6.56 6.30
CA LYS A 43 -0.63 6.22 7.16
C LYS A 43 -1.02 5.37 8.38
N LYS A 44 -2.18 5.65 8.97
CA LYS A 44 -2.73 4.89 10.10
C LYS A 44 -3.03 3.44 9.74
N THR A 45 -3.54 3.18 8.53
CA THR A 45 -3.79 1.80 8.08
C THR A 45 -2.47 1.09 7.82
N LEU A 46 -1.48 1.77 7.22
CA LEU A 46 -0.14 1.22 7.01
C LEU A 46 0.51 0.78 8.33
N GLU A 47 0.47 1.63 9.36
CA GLU A 47 0.99 1.32 10.70
C GLU A 47 0.31 0.09 11.32
N LYS A 48 -1.02 -0.02 11.20
CA LYS A 48 -1.76 -1.20 11.70
C LYS A 48 -1.35 -2.49 10.99
N ILE A 49 -1.14 -2.43 9.68
CA ILE A 49 -0.72 -3.59 8.88
C ILE A 49 0.66 -4.08 9.36
N ILE A 50 1.59 -3.15 9.63
CA ILE A 50 2.92 -3.45 10.20
C ILE A 50 2.74 -4.14 11.55
N SER A 51 1.97 -3.55 12.47
CA SER A 51 1.75 -4.12 13.82
C SER A 51 1.21 -5.55 13.77
N ILE A 52 0.21 -5.82 12.92
CA ILE A 52 -0.32 -7.18 12.75
C ILE A 52 0.77 -8.15 12.28
N LYS A 53 1.64 -7.73 11.36
CA LYS A 53 2.68 -8.62 10.83
C LYS A 53 3.76 -8.91 11.88
N LEU A 54 4.12 -7.92 12.70
CA LEU A 54 5.01 -8.09 13.84
C LEU A 54 4.42 -9.10 14.85
N GLU A 55 3.15 -8.92 15.22
CA GLU A 55 2.47 -9.79 16.19
C GLU A 55 2.26 -11.21 15.68
N LYS A 56 1.80 -11.39 14.43
CA LYS A 56 1.41 -12.71 13.90
C LYS A 56 2.59 -13.53 13.39
N SER A 57 3.62 -12.88 12.87
CA SER A 57 4.75 -13.58 12.24
C SER A 57 6.01 -13.57 13.11
N GLY A 58 5.98 -12.93 14.28
CA GLY A 58 7.15 -12.81 15.16
C GLY A 58 8.29 -12.02 14.52
N LEU A 59 7.98 -11.22 13.52
CA LEU A 59 8.94 -10.41 12.79
C LEU A 59 9.38 -9.22 13.65
N ASN A 60 10.58 -8.74 13.39
CA ASN A 60 11.04 -7.45 13.91
C ASN A 60 10.64 -6.29 12.99
N ASP A 61 10.79 -5.06 13.48
CA ASP A 61 10.41 -3.83 12.75
C ASP A 61 11.07 -3.73 11.36
N ILE A 62 12.31 -4.22 11.22
CA ILE A 62 13.05 -4.17 9.96
C ILE A 62 12.40 -5.11 8.95
N GLU A 63 12.09 -6.34 9.35
CA GLU A 63 11.46 -7.35 8.48
C GLU A 63 10.05 -6.92 8.05
N ALA A 64 9.28 -6.28 8.94
CA ALA A 64 7.97 -5.74 8.60
C ALA A 64 8.05 -4.55 7.61
N GLN A 65 9.07 -3.70 7.73
CA GLN A 65 9.34 -2.65 6.75
C GLN A 65 9.81 -3.21 5.41
N GLU A 66 10.67 -4.24 5.41
CA GLU A 66 11.09 -4.91 4.17
C GLU A 66 9.92 -5.57 3.45
N TYR A 67 8.98 -6.14 4.19
CA TYR A 67 7.73 -6.66 3.62
C TYR A 67 6.99 -5.56 2.84
N LEU A 68 6.80 -4.39 3.43
CA LEU A 68 6.12 -3.28 2.77
C LEU A 68 6.90 -2.75 1.56
N ARG A 69 8.22 -2.66 1.62
CA ARG A 69 9.05 -2.21 0.49
C ARG A 69 8.93 -3.12 -0.74
N LYS A 70 8.63 -4.41 -0.54
CA LYS A 70 8.39 -5.35 -1.65
C LYS A 70 7.07 -5.07 -2.38
N ILE A 71 6.12 -4.40 -1.73
CA ILE A 71 4.78 -4.12 -2.27
C ILE A 71 4.68 -2.65 -2.70
N ILE A 72 5.10 -1.72 -1.84
CA ILE A 72 5.10 -0.28 -2.06
C ILE A 72 6.49 0.13 -2.55
N GLN A 73 6.66 0.08 -3.87
CA GLN A 73 7.92 0.46 -4.53
C GLN A 73 8.10 1.99 -4.60
N LEU A 74 6.99 2.72 -4.70
CA LEU A 74 6.95 4.17 -4.73
C LEU A 74 5.86 4.68 -3.78
N GLU A 75 6.27 5.47 -2.81
CA GLU A 75 5.35 6.18 -1.91
C GLU A 75 5.16 7.61 -2.41
N ILE A 76 3.90 8.01 -2.64
CA ILE A 76 3.55 9.39 -2.98
C ILE A 76 2.69 9.96 -1.86
N ASN A 77 3.24 10.93 -1.13
CA ASN A 77 2.50 11.67 -0.14
C ASN A 77 1.70 12.77 -0.83
N ILE A 78 0.38 12.66 -0.81
CA ILE A 78 -0.51 13.67 -1.37
C ILE A 78 -0.44 14.91 -0.48
N PRO A 79 0.01 16.08 -1.00
CA PRO A 79 0.09 17.29 -0.21
C PRO A 79 -1.31 17.72 0.22
N GLN A 80 -1.41 18.40 1.37
CA GLN A 80 -2.66 19.03 1.75
C GLN A 80 -3.06 20.06 0.68
N TRP A 81 -4.34 20.05 0.32
CA TRP A 81 -4.88 21.06 -0.57
C TRP A 81 -4.70 22.44 0.08
N ASN A 82 -3.91 23.30 -0.57
CA ASN A 82 -3.85 24.71 -0.21
C ASN A 82 -4.68 25.50 -1.25
N ASP A 83 -5.80 26.08 -0.80
CA ASP A 83 -6.74 26.84 -1.64
C ASP A 83 -6.11 28.12 -2.24
N GLU A 84 -4.91 28.52 -1.80
CA GLU A 84 -4.22 29.74 -2.25
C GLU A 84 -3.72 29.71 -3.70
N ARG A 85 -3.84 28.58 -4.43
CA ARG A 85 -3.42 28.48 -5.85
C ARG A 85 -4.59 28.60 -6.85
N ARG A 86 -5.49 29.55 -6.64
CA ARG A 86 -6.49 29.94 -7.66
C ARG A 86 -6.16 31.29 -8.30
N GLU A 87 -5.04 31.38 -9.00
CA GLU A 87 -4.79 32.47 -9.94
C GLU A 87 -4.10 31.93 -11.20
N THR A 88 -4.89 31.46 -12.17
CA THR A 88 -4.89 31.93 -13.57
C THR A 88 -6.06 31.33 -14.34
#